data_AF-A0AAV8XNM5-F1
#
_entry.id   AF-A0AAV8XNM5-F1
#
_cell.length_a   1.000
_cell.length_b   1.000
_cell.length_c   1.000
_cell.angle_alpha   90.00
_cell.angle_beta   90.00
_cell.angle_gamma   90.00
#
_symmetry.space_group_name_H-M   'P 1'
#
loop_
_entity.id
_entity.type
_entity.pdbx_description
1 polymer ?
#
loop_
_entity_poly.entity_id
_entity_poly.type
_entity_poly.pdbx_seq_one_letter_code
_entity_poly.pdbx_strand_id
1 'polypeptide(L)'
;MGKSLKNHVRIVAGLNMIAAVSMGSGIKWVRVNVPQYRVPGETAMLQCDYNLGNDTLYAVKWYKEHEEFYRFVPKARPQANWYKVEGVHVDMEDDM
;
A
#
# COMPACT_ATOMS: atom_id res chain seq x y z
N MET A 1 -7.06 11.95 -14.06
CA MET A 1 -7.74 10.77 -13.49
C MET A 1 -6.93 10.25 -12.32
N GLY A 2 -7.51 10.10 -11.13
CA GLY A 2 -6.84 9.44 -9.99
C GLY A 2 -6.81 7.92 -10.18
N LYS A 3 -5.79 7.25 -9.65
CA LYS A 3 -5.64 5.79 -9.64
C LYS A 3 -5.75 5.26 -8.21
N SER A 4 -6.19 4.02 -8.06
CA SER A 4 -6.33 3.32 -6.77
C SER A 4 -5.63 1.97 -6.84
N LEU A 5 -4.79 1.69 -5.85
CA LEU A 5 -4.21 0.37 -5.62
C LEU A 5 -4.80 -0.18 -4.32
N LYS A 6 -5.40 -1.37 -4.40
CA LYS A 6 -5.97 -2.06 -3.25
C LYS A 6 -5.25 -3.39 -3.08
N ASN A 7 -4.90 -3.73 -1.86
CA ASN A 7 -4.31 -5.02 -1.55
C ASN A 7 -4.89 -5.56 -0.24
N HIS A 8 -5.23 -6.85 -0.25
CA HIS A 8 -5.75 -7.56 0.91
C HIS A 8 -4.59 -8.13 1.72
N VAL A 9 -4.53 -7.80 3.01
CA VAL A 9 -3.45 -8.19 3.92
C VAL A 9 -4.08 -8.59 5.24
N ARG A 10 -3.83 -9.81 5.70
CA ARG A 10 -4.14 -10.23 7.06
C ARG A 10 -3.02 -9.75 7.97
N ILE A 11 -3.29 -8.74 8.78
CA ILE A 11 -2.33 -8.21 9.76
C ILE A 11 -2.72 -8.75 11.13
N VAL A 12 -1.79 -9.48 11.73
CA VAL A 12 -1.86 -9.92 13.12
C VAL A 12 -1.00 -8.93 13.92
N ALA A 13 -1.71 -8.01 14.59
CA ALA A 13 -1.23 -6.94 15.47
C ALA A 13 -0.65 -5.65 14.83
N GLY A 14 -1.33 -4.54 15.20
CA GLY A 14 -0.87 -3.15 15.40
C GLY A 14 0.05 -2.51 14.36
N LEU A 15 -0.46 -1.53 13.59
CA LEU A 15 0.43 -0.56 12.93
C LEU A 15 -0.15 0.86 12.89
N ASN A 16 0.64 1.81 13.37
CA ASN A 16 0.41 3.25 13.30
C ASN A 16 1.27 3.80 12.16
N MET A 17 0.71 4.55 11.20
CA MET A 17 1.52 5.17 10.14
C MET A 17 1.06 6.59 9.79
N ILE A 18 2.06 7.48 9.72
CA ILE A 18 1.96 8.94 9.54
C ILE A 18 1.98 9.28 8.03
N ALA A 19 1.19 10.28 7.61
CA ALA A 19 1.15 10.78 6.24
C ALA A 19 2.05 12.02 6.03
N ALA A 20 2.66 12.16 4.84
CA ALA A 20 3.56 13.27 4.47
C ALA A 20 2.87 14.37 3.63
N VAL A 21 3.32 15.62 3.84
CA VAL A 21 2.81 16.88 3.24
C VAL A 21 3.44 17.18 1.88
N SER A 22 2.76 17.92 0.98
CA SER A 22 3.30 18.34 -0.33
C SER A 22 3.24 19.86 -0.57
N MET A 23 4.23 20.41 -1.30
CA MET A 23 4.19 21.77 -1.91
C MET A 23 4.52 21.71 -3.42
N GLY A 24 3.64 22.31 -4.25
CA GLY A 24 3.81 22.73 -5.68
C GLY A 24 3.87 21.61 -6.75
N SER A 25 3.45 21.75 -8.02
CA SER A 25 2.59 22.67 -8.77
C SER A 25 1.85 21.76 -9.76
N GLY A 26 0.52 21.68 -9.65
CA GLY A 26 -0.29 20.57 -10.17
C GLY A 26 -0.77 19.70 -9.00
N ILE A 27 -2.04 19.31 -8.99
CA ILE A 27 -2.63 18.57 -7.87
C ILE A 27 -2.03 17.16 -7.85
N LYS A 28 -0.95 17.02 -7.07
CA LYS A 28 -0.39 15.73 -6.66
C LYS A 28 -0.97 15.42 -5.30
N TRP A 29 -1.66 14.29 -5.16
CA TRP A 29 -2.15 13.84 -3.87
C TRP A 29 -1.96 12.34 -3.74
N VAL A 30 -1.75 11.90 -2.51
CA VAL A 30 -1.73 10.50 -2.11
C VAL A 30 -2.64 10.39 -0.90
N ARG A 31 -3.52 9.38 -0.91
CA ARG A 31 -4.40 9.05 0.20
C ARG A 31 -4.20 7.59 0.54
N VAL A 32 -3.83 7.35 1.80
CA VAL A 32 -3.63 6.02 2.35
C VAL A 32 -4.82 5.71 3.27
N ASN A 33 -5.49 4.60 3.01
CA ASN A 33 -6.54 4.09 3.85
C ASN A 33 -6.10 2.73 4.42
N VAL A 34 -5.95 2.70 5.74
CA VAL A 34 -5.58 1.52 6.53
C VAL A 34 -6.60 1.41 7.66
N PRO A 35 -7.27 0.26 7.83
CA PRO A 35 -8.19 0.07 8.94
C PRO A 35 -7.43 0.10 10.28
N GLN A 36 -7.90 0.91 11.24
CA GLN A 36 -7.19 1.16 12.51
C GLN A 36 -7.17 -0.05 13.44
N TYR A 37 -8.25 -0.83 13.48
CA TYR A 37 -8.39 -1.98 14.37
C TYR A 37 -9.03 -3.14 13.61
N ARG A 38 -8.43 -4.32 13.73
CA ARG A 38 -8.94 -5.58 13.22
C ARG A 38 -8.77 -6.65 14.27
N VAL A 39 -9.70 -7.61 14.28
CA VAL A 39 -9.56 -8.79 15.14
C VAL A 39 -8.39 -9.62 14.60
N PRO A 40 -7.49 -10.14 15.46
CA PRO A 40 -6.44 -11.05 15.03
C PRO A 40 -7.01 -12.17 14.15
N GLY A 41 -6.44 -12.34 12.95
CA GLY A 41 -6.89 -13.32 11.96
C GLY A 41 -7.84 -12.77 10.89
N GLU A 42 -8.35 -11.54 11.02
CA GLU A 42 -9.13 -10.88 9.96
C GLU A 42 -8.25 -10.31 8.83
N THR A 43 -8.81 -10.27 7.62
CA THR A 43 -8.23 -9.58 6.47
C THR A 43 -8.48 -8.07 6.58
N ALA A 44 -7.40 -7.30 6.47
CA ALA A 44 -7.44 -5.85 6.26
C ALA A 44 -7.25 -5.55 4.76
N MET A 45 -7.89 -4.49 4.26
CA MET A 45 -7.60 -3.96 2.93
C MET A 45 -6.75 -2.70 3.11
N LEU A 46 -5.54 -2.70 2.57
CA LEU A 46 -4.71 -1.50 2.46
C LEU A 46 -5.00 -0.87 1.10
N GLN A 47 -5.30 0.42 1.10
CA GLN A 47 -5.62 1.15 -0.12
C GLN A 47 -4.73 2.39 -0.23
N CYS A 48 -4.11 2.56 -1.40
CA CYS A 48 -3.34 3.72 -1.77
C CYS A 48 -3.94 4.35 -3.02
N ASP A 49 -4.61 5.48 -2.84
CA ASP A 49 -5.13 6.29 -3.93
C ASP A 49 -4.13 7.39 -4.24
N TYR A 50 -3.86 7.64 -5.52
CA TYR A 50 -2.90 8.65 -5.93
C TYR A 50 -3.30 9.37 -7.21
N ASN A 51 -2.95 10.66 -7.27
CA ASN A 51 -2.96 11.46 -8.48
C ASN A 51 -1.58 12.11 -8.60
N LEU A 52 -0.90 11.89 -9.72
CA LEU A 52 0.46 12.38 -9.96
C LEU A 52 0.49 13.51 -10.99
N GLY A 53 -0.66 13.97 -11.47
CA GLY A 53 -0.73 14.89 -12.60
C GLY A 53 -0.06 14.29 -13.83
N ASN A 54 1.04 14.89 -14.26
CA ASN A 54 1.85 14.45 -15.42
C ASN A 54 3.04 13.56 -15.05
N ASP A 55 3.16 13.18 -13.78
CA ASP A 55 4.27 12.40 -13.25
C ASP A 55 3.93 10.89 -13.19
N THR A 56 4.94 10.05 -13.03
CA THR A 56 4.78 8.58 -13.00
C THR A 56 5.02 8.02 -11.61
N LEU A 57 4.23 7.00 -11.24
CA LEU A 57 4.41 6.33 -9.97
C LEU A 57 5.71 5.51 -10.01
N TYR A 58 6.63 5.79 -9.08
CA TYR A 58 7.85 5.01 -8.92
C TYR A 58 7.56 3.64 -8.29
N ALA A 59 7.00 3.63 -7.08
CA ALA A 59 6.58 2.43 -6.37
C ALA A 59 5.56 2.77 -5.27
N VAL A 60 4.73 1.79 -4.90
CA VAL A 60 4.02 1.76 -3.61
C VAL A 60 4.63 0.64 -2.78
N LYS A 61 4.94 0.92 -1.51
CA LYS A 61 5.52 -0.06 -0.60
C LYS A 61 4.78 -0.04 0.73
N TRP A 62 4.51 -1.22 1.28
CA TRP A 62 3.97 -1.36 2.62
C TRP A 62 5.00 -1.98 3.55
N TYR A 63 5.08 -1.40 4.74
CA TYR A 63 5.99 -1.80 5.80
C TYR A 63 5.19 -2.13 7.05
N LYS A 64 5.59 -3.18 7.77
CA LYS A 64 5.22 -3.39 9.17
C LYS A 64 6.50 -3.12 9.96
N GLU A 65 6.43 -2.11 10.82
CA GLU A 65 7.59 -1.57 11.53
C GLU A 65 8.68 -1.13 10.54
N HIS A 66 9.76 -1.90 10.41
CA HIS A 66 10.90 -1.61 9.55
C HIS A 66 11.05 -2.60 8.39
N GLU A 67 10.15 -3.59 8.28
CA GLU A 67 10.23 -4.66 7.29
C GLU A 67 9.23 -4.43 6.15
N GLU A 68 9.73 -4.38 4.91
CA GLU A 68 8.92 -4.30 3.69
C GLU A 68 8.21 -5.64 3.50
N PHE A 69 6.87 -5.66 3.48
CA PHE A 69 6.11 -6.89 3.23
C PHE A 69 5.37 -6.89 1.88
N TYR A 70 5.23 -5.73 1.23
CA TYR A 70 4.64 -5.61 -0.10
C TYR A 70 5.24 -4.46 -0.87
N ARG A 71 5.40 -4.65 -2.18
CA ARG A 71 5.82 -3.61 -3.12
C ARG A 71 5.15 -3.77 -4.48
N PHE A 72 4.60 -2.66 -4.97
CA PHE A 72 4.10 -2.50 -6.33
C PHE A 72 4.97 -1.52 -7.12
N VAL A 73 5.51 -1.95 -8.26
CA VAL A 73 6.27 -1.14 -9.21
C VAL A 73 5.60 -1.27 -10.58
N PRO A 74 4.95 -0.21 -11.11
CA PRO A 74 4.15 -0.32 -12.35
C PRO A 74 4.90 -0.87 -13.56
N LYS A 75 6.22 -0.59 -13.63
CA LYS A 75 7.09 -0.99 -14.75
C LYS A 75 7.81 -2.33 -14.53
N ALA A 76 7.64 -2.97 -13.37
CA ALA A 76 8.29 -4.25 -13.06
C ALA A 76 7.49 -5.44 -13.60
N ARG A 77 8.15 -6.60 -13.67
CA ARG A 77 7.55 -7.90 -13.97
C ARG A 77 8.08 -8.93 -12.96
N PRO A 78 7.25 -9.48 -12.06
CA PRO A 78 5.86 -9.07 -11.80
C PRO A 78 5.76 -7.64 -11.25
N GLN A 79 4.61 -6.99 -11.44
CA GLN A 79 4.40 -5.62 -10.95
C GLN A 79 4.32 -5.57 -9.42
N ALA A 80 3.74 -6.59 -8.80
CA ALA A 80 3.63 -6.74 -7.36
C ALA A 80 4.57 -7.83 -6.84
N ASN A 81 5.19 -7.59 -5.69
CA ASN A 81 5.94 -8.58 -4.93
C ASN A 81 5.55 -8.47 -3.46
N TRP A 82 5.61 -9.59 -2.74
CA TRP A 82 5.40 -9.64 -1.30
C TRP A 82 6.55 -10.38 -0.61
N TYR A 83 6.72 -10.09 0.67
CA TYR A 83 7.78 -10.65 1.50
C TYR A 83 7.17 -11.14 2.81
N LYS A 84 7.72 -12.24 3.32
CA LYS A 84 7.30 -12.79 4.60
C LYS A 84 7.77 -11.87 5.73
N VAL A 85 6.82 -11.40 6.52
CA VAL A 85 7.05 -10.64 7.76
C VAL A 85 6.22 -11.26 8.87
N GLU A 86 6.75 -11.32 10.09
CA GLU A 86 6.07 -11.94 11.22
C GLU A 86 4.74 -11.24 11.53
N GLY A 87 3.68 -12.05 11.62
CA GLY A 87 2.31 -11.58 11.84
C GLY A 87 1.65 -10.98 10.60
N VAL A 88 2.24 -11.07 9.40
CA VAL A 88 1.63 -10.55 8.16
C VAL A 88 1.46 -11.67 7.14
N HIS A 89 0.26 -11.77 6.57
CA HIS A 89 -0.02 -12.60 5.41
C HIS A 89 -0.65 -11.73 4.33
N VAL A 90 -0.04 -11.68 3.14
CA VAL A 90 -0.54 -10.89 2.01
C VAL A 90 -1.35 -11.81 1.11
N ASP A 91 -2.65 -11.53 0.99
CA ASP A 91 -3.55 -12.21 0.06
C ASP A 91 -3.38 -11.53 -1.31
N MET A 92 -2.59 -12.13 -2.21
CA MET A 92 -2.56 -11.71 -3.61
C MET A 92 -3.67 -12.44 -4.36
N GLU A 93 -4.87 -11.85 -4.40
CA GLU A 93 -5.75 -12.13 -5.52
C GLU A 93 -5.08 -11.52 -6.75
N ASP A 94 -4.72 -12.35 -7.73
CA ASP A 94 -4.26 -11.90 -9.03
C ASP A 94 -5.37 -11.04 -9.65
N ASP A 95 -5.34 -9.72 -9.42
CA ASP A 95 -6.07 -8.74 -10.23
C ASP A 95 -5.43 -8.74 -11.64
N MET A 96 -5.75 -9.79 -12.42
CA MET A 96 -5.51 -9.86 -13.88
C MET A 96 -6.38 -8.86 -14.63
#